data_AF-A0A8X8LDQ2-F1
#
_entry.id   AF-A0A8X8LDQ2-F1
#
_cell.length_a   1.000
_cell.length_b   1.000
_cell.length_c   1.000
_cell.angle_alpha   90.00
_cell.angle_beta   90.00
_cell.angle_gamma   90.00
#
_symmetry.space_group_name_H-M   'P 1'
#
loop_
_entity.id
_entity.type
_entity.pdbx_description
1 polymer ?
#
loop_
_entity_poly.entity_id
_entity_poly.type
_entity_poly.pdbx_seq_one_letter_code
_entity_poly.pdbx_strand_id
1 'polypeptide(L)'
;MKKKLITAMALFSFGIMLWAQTNNLSVSVARGEAVYKKECLSCHQVDGGGVPHMNPPLAQSSNVLKDKQKIITVVLKGMSDRIPLDDEYYSNVMASHSYLTDQQIADVLTYVRNSFGNKATAVTAAEVKAIRGPVKKTTSQVKKS
;
A
#
# COMPACT_ATOMS: atom_id res chain seq x y z
N MET A 1 -54.12 34.40 -15.87
CA MET A 1 -53.40 33.34 -16.60
C MET A 1 -52.11 33.04 -15.86
N LYS A 2 -52.02 31.85 -15.23
CA LYS A 2 -50.90 31.42 -14.39
C LYS A 2 -49.84 30.76 -15.29
N LYS A 3 -48.61 31.27 -15.34
CA LYS A 3 -47.46 30.52 -15.86
C LYS A 3 -46.34 30.58 -14.84
N LYS A 4 -46.07 29.41 -14.26
CA LYS A 4 -45.05 29.13 -13.26
C LYS A 4 -43.68 29.22 -13.94
N LEU A 5 -42.78 30.03 -13.39
CA LEU A 5 -41.37 29.99 -13.73
C LEU A 5 -40.65 29.29 -12.58
N ILE A 6 -40.56 27.97 -12.68
CA ILE A 6 -39.73 27.12 -11.81
C ILE A 6 -38.72 26.48 -12.76
N THR A 7 -37.48 26.95 -12.76
CA THR A 7 -36.39 26.23 -13.43
C THR A 7 -35.07 26.46 -12.69
N ALA A 8 -34.71 25.45 -11.89
CA ALA A 8 -33.36 24.92 -11.68
C ALA A 8 -32.26 25.86 -11.15
N MET A 9 -32.30 26.17 -9.85
CA MET A 9 -31.08 26.31 -9.03
C MET A 9 -30.75 24.95 -8.41
N ALA A 10 -30.11 24.07 -9.18
CA ALA A 10 -29.63 22.77 -8.68
C ALA A 10 -28.33 22.35 -9.38
N LEU A 11 -27.34 23.24 -9.44
CA LEU A 11 -26.01 22.94 -9.98
C LEU A 11 -24.91 23.60 -9.14
N PHE A 12 -24.92 23.43 -7.82
CA PHE A 12 -23.81 23.88 -6.97
C PHE A 12 -23.57 23.01 -5.73
N SER A 13 -23.71 21.69 -5.86
CA SER A 13 -23.44 20.75 -4.74
C SER A 13 -22.48 19.62 -5.06
N PHE A 14 -21.85 19.60 -6.24
CA PHE A 14 -20.91 18.54 -6.63
C PHE A 14 -19.42 18.93 -6.54
N GLY A 15 -19.10 20.12 -6.00
CA GLY A 15 -17.71 20.62 -5.94
C GLY A 15 -16.95 20.35 -4.63
N ILE A 16 -17.64 19.96 -3.55
CA ILE A 16 -17.04 19.95 -2.21
C ILE A 16 -16.39 18.60 -1.86
N MET A 17 -16.77 17.50 -2.54
CA MET A 17 -16.29 16.17 -2.17
C MET A 17 -14.89 15.80 -2.69
N LEU A 18 -14.28 16.63 -3.55
CA LEU A 18 -12.95 16.36 -4.12
C LEU A 18 -11.78 16.97 -3.32
N TRP A 19 -12.04 17.85 -2.33
CA TRP A 19 -10.98 18.57 -1.62
C TRP A 19 -10.53 17.92 -0.30
N ALA A 20 -11.31 16.98 0.25
CA ALA A 20 -10.95 16.29 1.50
C ALA A 20 -9.90 15.16 1.32
N GLN A 21 -9.73 14.68 0.09
CA GLN A 21 -8.88 13.52 -0.18
C GLN A 21 -7.37 13.87 -0.18
N THR A 22 -6.99 15.09 -0.58
CA THR A 22 -5.59 15.50 -0.78
C THR A 22 -4.84 15.70 0.54
N ASN A 23 -5.49 16.28 1.56
CA ASN A 23 -4.89 16.49 2.88
C ASN A 23 -4.53 15.19 3.60
N ASN A 24 -5.26 14.10 3.34
CA ASN A 24 -4.99 12.80 3.96
C ASN A 24 -3.83 12.05 3.28
N LEU A 25 -3.59 12.30 2.00
CA LEU A 25 -2.54 11.62 1.24
C LEU A 25 -1.13 12.09 1.64
N SER A 26 -0.90 13.41 1.68
CA SER A 26 0.44 13.95 2.01
C SER A 26 0.92 13.52 3.38
N VAL A 27 0.03 13.52 4.38
CA VAL A 27 0.35 13.07 5.74
C VAL A 27 0.62 11.56 5.77
N SER A 28 -0.14 10.76 5.02
CA SER A 28 0.10 9.31 4.90
C SER A 28 1.46 9.02 4.25
N VAL A 29 1.79 9.74 3.17
CA VAL A 29 3.09 9.64 2.49
C VAL A 29 4.25 9.98 3.44
N ALA A 30 4.15 11.07 4.22
CA ALA A 30 5.19 11.45 5.16
C ALA A 30 5.42 10.40 6.27
N ARG A 31 4.34 9.84 6.84
CA ARG A 31 4.46 8.73 7.80
C ARG A 31 5.02 7.47 7.14
N GLY A 32 4.59 7.19 5.91
CA GLY A 32 5.03 6.04 5.13
C GLY A 32 6.51 6.10 4.78
N GLU A 33 7.04 7.28 4.49
CA GLU A 33 8.47 7.50 4.23
C GLU A 33 9.32 7.12 5.46
N ALA A 34 8.89 7.48 6.66
CA ALA A 34 9.59 7.13 7.88
C ALA A 34 9.64 5.60 8.10
N VAL A 35 8.54 4.90 7.81
CA VAL A 35 8.50 3.43 7.85
C VAL A 35 9.40 2.84 6.76
N TYR A 36 9.36 3.38 5.54
CA TYR A 36 10.19 2.92 4.42
C TYR A 36 11.68 3.00 4.74
N LYS A 37 12.13 4.15 5.24
CA LYS A 37 13.54 4.39 5.62
C LYS A 37 14.03 3.39 6.66
N LYS A 38 13.16 2.95 7.56
CA LYS A 38 13.51 2.04 8.66
C LYS A 38 13.44 0.58 8.25
N GLU A 39 12.40 0.19 7.53
CA GLU A 39 12.04 -1.23 7.33
C GLU A 39 12.32 -1.73 5.90
N CYS A 40 12.37 -0.83 4.90
CA CYS A 40 12.36 -1.23 3.48
C CYS A 40 13.61 -0.78 2.69
N LEU A 41 14.20 0.35 3.08
CA LEU A 41 15.25 1.05 2.32
C LEU A 41 16.50 0.21 2.11
N SER A 42 16.91 -0.59 3.11
CA SER A 42 18.12 -1.43 3.02
C SER A 42 18.10 -2.40 1.83
N CYS A 43 16.91 -2.85 1.42
CA CYS A 43 16.74 -3.78 0.32
C CYS A 43 16.28 -3.09 -0.97
N HIS A 44 15.31 -2.17 -0.88
CA HIS A 44 14.68 -1.54 -2.04
C HIS A 44 15.35 -0.23 -2.49
N GLN A 45 16.37 0.22 -1.77
CA GLN A 45 17.20 1.40 -2.06
C GLN A 45 16.46 2.74 -1.93
N VAL A 46 17.21 3.84 -1.94
CA VAL A 46 16.66 5.20 -1.72
C VAL A 46 15.72 5.62 -2.85
N ASP A 47 15.97 5.16 -4.08
CA ASP A 47 15.21 5.47 -5.28
C ASP A 47 14.12 4.43 -5.60
N GLY A 48 13.98 3.38 -4.77
CA GLY A 48 13.06 2.28 -5.03
C GLY A 48 13.52 1.38 -6.19
N GLY A 49 14.77 1.48 -6.65
CA GLY A 49 15.31 0.69 -7.76
C GLY A 49 15.61 -0.76 -7.41
N GLY A 50 15.66 -1.12 -6.13
CA GLY A 50 16.03 -2.46 -5.70
C GLY A 50 17.48 -2.80 -6.05
N VAL A 51 17.77 -4.10 -6.20
CA VAL A 51 19.07 -4.60 -6.63
C VAL A 51 18.85 -5.69 -7.68
N PRO A 52 19.35 -5.53 -8.91
CA PRO A 52 19.13 -6.49 -9.99
C PRO A 52 19.36 -7.94 -9.57
N HIS A 53 18.45 -8.82 -9.95
CA HIS A 53 18.45 -10.26 -9.63
C HIS A 53 18.39 -10.63 -8.14
N MET A 54 18.37 -9.67 -7.21
CA MET A 54 18.27 -9.92 -5.77
C MET A 54 16.96 -9.36 -5.20
N ASN A 55 16.77 -8.04 -5.25
CA ASN A 55 15.61 -7.35 -4.67
C ASN A 55 14.84 -6.61 -5.78
N PRO A 56 13.54 -6.85 -5.95
CA PRO A 56 12.78 -6.25 -7.04
C PRO A 56 12.67 -4.72 -6.91
N PRO A 57 12.63 -4.00 -8.04
CA PRO A 57 12.31 -2.57 -8.04
C PRO A 57 10.87 -2.34 -7.59
N LEU A 58 10.67 -1.26 -6.85
CA LEU A 58 9.37 -0.71 -6.50
C LEU A 58 9.00 0.48 -7.41
N ALA A 59 10.02 1.15 -7.97
CA ALA A 59 9.85 2.22 -8.95
C ALA A 59 9.17 1.68 -10.22
N GLN A 60 8.04 2.28 -10.59
CA GLN A 60 7.26 1.96 -11.80
C GLN A 60 6.85 0.48 -11.95
N SER A 61 6.93 -0.31 -10.87
CA SER A 61 6.71 -1.75 -10.89
C SER A 61 5.22 -2.08 -11.13
N SER A 62 4.98 -2.99 -12.07
CA SER A 62 3.63 -3.45 -12.40
C SER A 62 2.92 -4.11 -11.19
N ASN A 63 3.70 -4.82 -10.35
CA ASN A 63 3.22 -5.40 -9.09
C ASN A 63 2.76 -4.33 -8.08
N VAL A 64 3.49 -3.21 -7.99
CA VAL A 64 3.17 -2.11 -7.08
C VAL A 64 1.91 -1.36 -7.52
N LEU A 65 1.74 -1.15 -8.82
CA LEU A 65 0.70 -0.28 -9.35
C LEU A 65 -0.67 -0.96 -9.47
N LYS A 66 -0.71 -2.25 -9.85
CA LYS A 66 -1.96 -2.94 -10.25
C LYS A 66 -2.77 -3.50 -9.08
N ASP A 67 -2.14 -4.23 -8.16
CA ASP A 67 -2.86 -5.05 -7.17
C ASP A 67 -2.44 -4.72 -5.74
N LYS A 68 -3.31 -3.98 -5.04
CA LYS A 68 -3.13 -3.66 -3.62
C LYS A 68 -3.12 -4.91 -2.73
N GLN A 69 -3.96 -5.90 -3.04
CA GLN A 69 -4.07 -7.10 -2.23
C GLN A 69 -2.76 -7.90 -2.24
N LYS A 70 -2.14 -8.00 -3.41
CA LYS A 70 -0.85 -8.68 -3.58
C LYS A 70 0.24 -8.02 -2.74
N ILE A 71 0.44 -6.71 -2.86
CA ILE A 71 1.50 -6.00 -2.11
C ILE A 71 1.25 -5.98 -0.60
N ILE A 72 0.00 -5.88 -0.16
CA ILE A 72 -0.35 -5.97 1.26
C ILE A 72 -0.03 -7.39 1.78
N THR A 73 -0.36 -8.42 1.01
CA THR A 73 -0.08 -9.82 1.37
C THR A 73 1.43 -10.06 1.49
N VAL A 74 2.22 -9.52 0.56
CA VAL A 74 3.69 -9.63 0.57
C VAL A 74 4.28 -8.97 1.81
N VAL A 75 3.86 -7.77 2.17
CA VAL A 75 4.36 -7.11 3.41
C VAL A 75 3.97 -7.91 4.65
N LEU A 76 2.74 -8.44 4.71
CA LEU A 76 2.26 -9.20 5.86
C LEU A 76 2.91 -10.57 5.99
N LYS A 77 3.11 -11.30 4.90
CA LYS A 77 3.55 -12.71 4.93
C LYS A 77 5.02 -12.91 4.58
N GLY A 78 5.66 -11.88 4.03
CA GLY A 78 6.96 -12.03 3.40
C GLY A 78 6.87 -12.77 2.06
N MET A 79 8.04 -13.11 1.53
CA MET A 79 8.20 -13.77 0.24
C MET A 79 9.50 -14.56 0.24
N SER A 80 9.44 -15.84 -0.12
CA SER A 80 10.61 -16.73 -0.19
C SER A 80 10.82 -17.32 -1.58
N ASP A 81 9.83 -17.19 -2.45
CA ASP A 81 9.81 -17.87 -3.74
C ASP A 81 10.47 -17.01 -4.81
N ARG A 82 11.00 -17.66 -5.85
CA ARG A 82 11.50 -16.95 -7.04
C ARG A 82 10.33 -16.26 -7.73
N ILE A 83 10.38 -14.93 -7.84
CA ILE A 83 9.29 -14.13 -8.40
C ILE A 83 9.68 -13.65 -9.80
N PRO A 84 8.87 -13.91 -10.84
CA PRO A 84 9.00 -13.20 -12.10
C PRO A 84 8.46 -11.77 -11.95
N LEU A 85 9.22 -10.80 -12.43
CA LEU A 85 8.80 -9.40 -12.55
C LEU A 85 9.45 -8.80 -13.79
N ASP A 86 8.61 -8.38 -14.74
CA ASP A 86 9.00 -7.64 -15.95
C ASP A 86 10.23 -8.27 -16.66
N ASP A 87 10.10 -9.54 -17.07
CA ASP A 87 11.11 -10.40 -17.72
C ASP A 87 12.35 -10.76 -16.88
N GLU A 88 12.44 -10.28 -15.63
CA GLU A 88 13.45 -10.66 -14.66
C GLU A 88 12.94 -11.61 -13.58
N TYR A 89 13.87 -12.19 -12.83
CA TYR A 89 13.58 -13.01 -11.66
C TYR A 89 14.33 -12.52 -10.44
N TYR A 90 13.65 -12.56 -9.29
CA TYR A 90 14.20 -12.18 -7.99
C TYR A 90 14.05 -13.34 -7.01
N SER A 91 15.09 -13.62 -6.24
CA SER A 91 15.16 -14.80 -5.37
C SER A 91 15.48 -14.50 -3.92
N ASN A 92 15.70 -13.24 -3.55
CA ASN A 92 15.98 -12.92 -2.16
C ASN A 92 14.72 -13.00 -1.29
N VAL A 93 14.91 -13.42 -0.04
CA VAL A 93 13.81 -13.56 0.91
C VAL A 93 13.40 -12.19 1.42
N MET A 94 12.13 -11.84 1.27
CA MET A 94 11.51 -10.71 1.95
C MET A 94 10.89 -11.19 3.25
N ALA A 95 11.41 -10.72 4.40
CA ALA A 95 10.85 -11.06 5.70
C ALA A 95 9.41 -10.53 5.87
N SER A 96 8.62 -11.21 6.71
CA SER A 96 7.31 -10.72 7.13
C SER A 96 7.47 -9.47 8.00
N HIS A 97 6.68 -8.45 7.69
CA HIS A 97 6.55 -7.23 8.49
C HIS A 97 5.21 -7.18 9.23
N SER A 98 4.65 -8.35 9.57
CA SER A 98 3.37 -8.45 10.28
C SER A 98 3.37 -7.80 11.68
N TYR A 99 4.53 -7.49 12.25
CA TYR A 99 4.65 -6.72 13.49
C TYR A 99 4.25 -5.24 13.33
N LEU A 100 4.27 -4.70 12.10
CA LEU A 100 3.77 -3.35 11.83
C LEU A 100 2.25 -3.32 11.99
N THR A 101 1.74 -2.20 12.51
CA THR A 101 0.31 -1.93 12.60
C THR A 101 -0.32 -1.80 11.20
N ASP A 102 -1.64 -1.98 11.11
CA ASP A 102 -2.37 -1.79 9.86
C ASP A 102 -2.18 -0.39 9.26
N GLN A 103 -2.10 0.62 10.13
CA GLN A 103 -1.87 2.00 9.71
C GLN A 103 -0.45 2.20 9.15
N GLN A 104 0.58 1.63 9.79
CA GLN A 104 1.96 1.71 9.30
C GLN A 104 2.13 1.03 7.94
N ILE A 105 1.50 -0.14 7.75
CA ILE A 105 1.53 -0.84 6.45
C ILE A 105 0.78 -0.04 5.38
N ALA A 106 -0.38 0.52 5.73
CA ALA A 106 -1.14 1.36 4.81
C ALA A 106 -0.35 2.61 4.38
N ASP A 107 0.32 3.26 5.33
CA ASP A 107 1.13 4.44 5.08
C ASP A 107 2.36 4.13 4.20
N VAL A 108 3.13 3.06 4.51
CA VAL A 108 4.32 2.72 3.71
C VAL A 108 3.95 2.29 2.29
N LEU A 109 2.87 1.54 2.11
CA LEU A 109 2.41 1.15 0.77
C LEU A 109 1.85 2.33 0.00
N THR A 110 1.22 3.30 0.68
CA THR A 110 0.78 4.56 0.07
C THR A 110 1.97 5.41 -0.36
N TYR A 111 3.01 5.50 0.46
CA TYR A 111 4.27 6.16 0.12
C TYR A 111 4.90 5.54 -1.13
N VAL A 112 5.07 4.21 -1.16
CA VAL A 112 5.66 3.49 -2.31
C VAL A 112 4.84 3.72 -3.59
N ARG A 113 3.51 3.70 -3.50
CA ARG A 113 2.59 3.91 -4.64
C ARG A 113 2.52 5.35 -5.14
N ASN A 114 3.09 6.32 -4.41
CA ASN A 114 3.10 7.74 -4.76
C ASN A 114 4.53 8.33 -4.80
N SER A 115 5.55 7.47 -4.77
CA SER A 115 6.98 7.84 -4.83
C SER A 115 7.65 7.15 -6.01
N PHE A 116 8.91 7.47 -6.30
CA PHE A 116 9.70 6.78 -7.32
C PHE A 116 9.07 6.83 -8.73
N GLY A 117 8.37 7.93 -9.02
CA GLY A 117 7.61 8.10 -10.27
C GLY A 117 6.25 7.38 -10.29
N ASN A 118 5.89 6.63 -9.25
CA ASN A 118 4.58 6.01 -9.11
C ASN A 118 3.48 7.04 -8.85
N LYS A 119 2.31 6.81 -9.43
CA LYS A 119 1.08 7.58 -9.18
C LYS A 119 -0.10 6.62 -9.13
N ALA A 120 -0.43 6.14 -7.93
CA ALA A 120 -1.52 5.20 -7.74
C ALA A 120 -2.31 5.46 -6.45
N THR A 121 -3.53 4.91 -6.40
CA THR A 121 -4.46 5.11 -5.27
C THR A 121 -3.85 4.64 -3.95
N ALA A 122 -4.08 5.42 -2.89
CA ALA A 122 -3.59 5.11 -1.54
C ALA A 122 -4.12 3.76 -1.04
N VAL A 123 -3.32 3.10 -0.18
CA VAL A 123 -3.74 1.93 0.60
C VAL A 123 -4.28 2.40 1.94
N THR A 124 -5.40 1.85 2.37
CA THR A 124 -6.08 2.19 3.61
C THR A 124 -5.82 1.15 4.69
N ALA A 125 -5.84 1.57 5.96
CA ALA A 125 -5.72 0.63 7.08
C ALA A 125 -6.84 -0.42 7.08
N ALA A 126 -8.03 -0.08 6.57
CA ALA A 126 -9.14 -1.01 6.43
C ALA A 126 -8.84 -2.13 5.41
N GLU A 127 -8.25 -1.80 4.26
CA GLU A 127 -7.79 -2.80 3.27
C GLU A 127 -6.73 -3.73 3.91
N VAL A 128 -5.77 -3.17 4.66
CA VAL A 128 -4.74 -3.96 5.35
C VAL A 128 -5.36 -4.89 6.37
N LYS A 129 -6.26 -4.38 7.22
CA LYS A 129 -6.96 -5.17 8.24
C LYS A 129 -7.76 -6.31 7.63
N ALA A 130 -8.46 -6.06 6.52
CA ALA A 130 -9.24 -7.08 5.82
C ALA A 130 -8.34 -8.23 5.32
N ILE A 131 -7.15 -7.91 4.79
CA ILE A 131 -6.22 -8.91 4.26
C ILE A 131 -5.43 -9.62 5.37
N ARG A 132 -5.07 -8.90 6.44
CA ARG A 132 -4.46 -9.50 7.63
C ARG A 132 -5.36 -10.57 8.24
N GLY A 133 -6.68 -10.31 8.21
CA GLY A 133 -7.66 -11.21 8.79
C GLY A 133 -7.53 -11.31 10.32
N PRO A 134 -8.30 -12.20 10.95
CA PRO A 134 -8.20 -12.43 12.37
C PRO A 134 -6.83 -13.02 12.72
N VAL A 135 -6.18 -12.47 13.76
CA VAL A 135 -5.02 -13.11 14.39
C VAL A 135 -5.48 -14.46 14.92
N LYS A 136 -5.16 -15.55 14.21
CA LYS A 136 -5.28 -16.88 14.81
C LYS A 136 -4.30 -16.90 15.97
N LYS A 137 -4.81 -16.83 17.20
CA LYS A 137 -4.01 -17.12 18.39
C LYS A 137 -3.52 -18.55 18.22
N THR A 138 -2.29 -18.73 17.78
CA THR A 138 -1.64 -20.03 17.76
C THR A 138 -1.41 -20.40 19.20
N THR A 139 -2.37 -21.10 19.81
CA THR A 139 -2.13 -21.85 21.04
C THR A 139 -1.13 -22.92 20.64
N SER A 140 0.16 -22.58 20.71
CA SER A 140 1.24 -23.54 20.58
C SER A 140 0.92 -24.69 21.51
N GLN A 141 0.69 -25.84 20.90
CA GLN A 141 0.50 -27.12 21.54
C GLN A 141 1.65 -27.31 22.53
N VAL A 142 1.42 -27.04 23.82
CA VAL A 142 2.17 -27.65 24.90
C VAL A 142 1.75 -29.11 24.91
N LYS A 143 2.30 -29.87 23.97
CA LYS A 143 2.25 -31.33 24.00
C LYS A 143 3.22 -31.74 25.09
N LYS A 144 2.68 -31.85 26.30
CA LYS A 144 3.34 -32.44 27.47
C LYS A 144 3.76 -33.88 27.10
N SER A 145 5.06 -34.13 27.05
CA SER A 145 5.65 -35.48 27.11
C SER A 145 5.61 -35.98 28.55
#